data_AF-A0A0S8C9K7-F1
#
_entry.id   AF-A0A0S8C9K7-F1
#
_cell.length_a   1.000
_cell.length_b   1.000
_cell.length_c   1.000
_cell.angle_alpha   90.00
_cell.angle_beta   90.00
_cell.angle_gamma   90.00
#
_symmetry.space_group_name_H-M   'P 1'
#
loop_
_entity.id
_entity.type
_entity.pdbx_description
1 polymer ?
#
loop_
_entity_poly.entity_id
_entity_poly.type
_entity_poly.pdbx_seq_one_letter_code
_entity_poly.pdbx_strand_id
1 'polypeptide(L)'
;MKPRLFCVIAWLPLAFLLGLQLYARQFDGWGRWAMAPLFLLPVIASAALVVIGIAICRREASAGQALAATATATLGAAVPALWFLAQVLAG
;
A
#
# COMPACT_ATOMS: atom_id res chain seq x y z
N MET A 1 14.88 -9.48 -3.01
CA MET A 1 14.41 -9.14 -1.65
C MET A 1 14.02 -10.42 -0.93
N LYS A 2 14.37 -10.61 0.34
CA LYS A 2 13.96 -11.80 1.09
C LYS A 2 12.43 -11.72 1.33
N PRO A 3 11.65 -12.80 1.15
CA PRO A 3 10.19 -12.75 1.26
C PRO A 3 9.71 -12.30 2.65
N ARG A 4 10.43 -12.68 3.72
CA ARG A 4 10.17 -12.17 5.08
C ARG A 4 10.30 -10.65 5.19
N LEU A 5 11.29 -10.05 4.53
CA LEU A 5 11.47 -8.59 4.54
C LEU A 5 10.35 -7.91 3.73
N PHE A 6 9.92 -8.53 2.63
CA PHE A 6 8.77 -8.06 1.86
C PHE A 6 7.50 -8.03 2.68
N CYS A 7 7.21 -9.08 3.44
CA CYS A 7 6.03 -9.10 4.30
C CYS A 7 6.01 -7.96 5.30
N VAL A 8 7.16 -7.54 5.86
CA VAL A 8 7.23 -6.41 6.79
C VAL A 8 7.03 -5.07 6.07
N ILE A 9 7.73 -4.87 4.94
CA ILE A 9 7.70 -3.61 4.19
C ILE A 9 6.35 -3.38 3.53
N ALA A 10 5.65 -4.44 3.12
CA ALA A 10 4.34 -4.39 2.49
C ALA A 10 3.28 -3.64 3.31
N TRP A 11 3.43 -3.60 4.64
CA TRP A 11 2.50 -2.90 5.54
C TRP A 11 2.81 -1.40 5.70
N LEU A 12 3.99 -0.94 5.33
CA LEU A 12 4.40 0.46 5.51
C LEU A 12 3.47 1.47 4.81
N PRO A 13 3.07 1.28 3.54
CA PRO A 13 2.16 2.21 2.89
C PRO A 13 0.80 2.29 3.59
N LEU A 14 0.31 1.17 4.11
CA LEU A 14 -0.96 1.13 4.85
C LEU A 14 -0.84 1.88 6.18
N ALA A 15 0.21 1.62 6.96
CA ALA A 15 0.45 2.31 8.21
C ALA A 15 0.61 3.83 7.99
N PHE A 16 1.32 4.22 6.94
CA PHE A 16 1.47 5.61 6.55
C PHE A 16 0.14 6.24 6.18
N LEU A 17 -0.68 5.57 5.35
CA LEU A 17 -2.01 6.07 4.98
C LEU A 17 -2.91 6.28 6.21
N LEU A 18 -2.92 5.33 7.15
CA LEU A 18 -3.71 5.44 8.38
C LEU A 18 -3.25 6.60 9.24
N GLY A 19 -1.94 6.75 9.44
CA GLY A 19 -1.37 7.89 10.16
C GLY A 19 -1.73 9.22 9.51
N LEU A 20 -1.68 9.28 8.18
CA LEU A 20 -2.02 10.49 7.41
C LEU A 20 -3.52 10.82 7.51
N GLN A 21 -4.40 9.81 7.51
CA GLN A 21 -5.83 10.04 7.74
C GLN A 21 -6.11 10.58 9.14
N LEU A 22 -5.49 10.00 10.18
CA LEU A 22 -5.64 10.47 11.55
C LEU A 22 -5.13 11.91 11.71
N TYR A 23 -3.99 12.22 11.10
CA TYR A 23 -3.40 13.54 11.12
C TYR A 23 -4.22 14.57 10.34
N ALA A 24 -4.67 14.24 9.13
CA ALA A 24 -5.46 15.13 8.29
C ALA A 24 -6.82 15.49 8.91
N ARG A 25 -7.41 14.63 9.75
CA ARG A 25 -8.63 14.93 10.52
C ARG A 25 -8.48 16.09 11.50
N GLN A 26 -7.26 16.48 11.84
CA GLN A 26 -6.99 17.60 12.74
C GLN A 26 -7.04 18.96 12.03
N PHE A 27 -7.11 18.97 10.69
CA PHE A 27 -7.05 20.19 9.89
C PHE A 27 -8.34 20.38 9.09
N ASP A 28 -8.93 21.58 9.20
CA ASP A 28 -10.08 22.00 8.41
C ASP A 28 -9.71 23.08 7.38
N GLY A 29 -10.58 23.29 6.40
CA GLY A 29 -10.44 24.33 5.37
C GLY A 29 -9.17 24.18 4.53
N TRP A 30 -8.36 25.24 4.47
CA TRP A 30 -7.14 25.29 3.67
C TRP A 30 -6.08 24.24 4.08
N GLY A 31 -6.00 23.90 5.38
CA GLY A 31 -5.06 22.90 5.86
C GLY A 31 -5.34 21.51 5.30
N ARG A 32 -6.61 21.18 5.04
CA ARG A 32 -7.02 19.90 4.45
C ARG A 32 -6.64 19.81 2.97
N TRP A 33 -6.79 20.91 2.23
CA TRP A 33 -6.37 20.98 0.82
C TRP A 33 -4.85 20.85 0.65
N ALA A 34 -4.08 21.50 1.53
CA ALA A 34 -2.62 21.40 1.52
C ALA A 34 -2.09 19.98 1.79
N MET A 35 -2.88 19.14 2.49
CA MET A 35 -2.55 17.75 2.78
C MET A 35 -2.87 16.77 1.64
N ALA A 36 -3.74 17.15 0.69
CA ALA A 36 -4.18 16.26 -0.38
C ALA A 36 -3.03 15.59 -1.16
N PRO A 37 -1.94 16.29 -1.52
CA PRO A 37 -0.80 15.67 -2.21
C PRO A 37 -0.08 14.60 -1.38
N LEU A 38 -0.09 14.72 -0.05
CA LEU A 38 0.59 13.78 0.84
C LEU A 38 -0.07 12.39 0.83
N PHE A 39 -1.37 12.31 0.48
CA PHE A 39 -2.08 11.05 0.28
C PHE A 39 -1.60 10.27 -0.96
N LEU A 40 -0.89 10.89 -1.90
CA LEU A 40 -0.35 10.20 -3.08
C LEU A 40 0.88 9.35 -2.74
N LEU A 41 1.67 9.74 -1.73
CA LEU A 41 2.87 9.00 -1.33
C LEU A 41 2.60 7.53 -0.96
N PRO A 42 1.64 7.20 -0.07
CA PRO A 42 1.33 5.80 0.22
C PRO A 42 0.73 5.07 -0.98
N VAL A 43 0.04 5.78 -1.88
CA VAL A 43 -0.56 5.18 -3.09
C VAL A 43 0.52 4.75 -4.08
N ILE A 44 1.50 5.62 -4.36
CA ILE A 44 2.62 5.31 -5.26
C ILE A 44 3.47 4.17 -4.66
N ALA A 45 3.78 4.25 -3.37
CA ALA A 45 4.52 3.20 -2.67
C ALA A 45 3.76 1.86 -2.67
N SER A 46 2.44 1.89 -2.47
CA SER A 46 1.54 0.74 -2.57
C SER A 46 1.61 0.10 -3.95
N ALA A 47 1.44 0.87 -5.02
CA ALA A 47 1.51 0.35 -6.39
C ALA A 47 2.87 -0.29 -6.70
N ALA A 48 3.97 0.35 -6.31
CA ALA A 48 5.31 -0.20 -6.50
C ALA A 48 5.51 -1.53 -5.75
N LEU A 49 5.05 -1.61 -4.50
CA LEU A 49 5.16 -2.83 -3.69
C LEU A 49 4.26 -3.96 -4.21
N VAL A 50 3.10 -3.66 -4.79
CA VAL A 50 2.26 -4.66 -5.45
C VAL A 50 3.00 -5.29 -6.63
N VAL A 51 3.64 -4.50 -7.49
CA VAL A 51 4.42 -5.01 -8.62
C VAL A 51 5.56 -5.91 -8.15
N ILE A 52 6.27 -5.50 -7.09
CA ILE A 52 7.34 -6.29 -6.48
C ILE A 52 6.78 -7.60 -5.89
N GLY A 53 5.65 -7.53 -5.18
CA GLY A 53 4.99 -8.68 -4.57
C GLY A 53 4.55 -9.71 -5.60
N ILE A 54 3.96 -9.28 -6.71
CA ILE A 54 3.61 -10.15 -7.84
C ILE A 54 4.85 -10.85 -8.40
N ALA A 55 5.95 -10.12 -8.59
CA ALA A 55 7.20 -10.70 -9.08
C ALA A 55 7.78 -11.76 -8.10
N ILE A 56 7.68 -11.52 -6.79
CA ILE A 56 8.10 -12.48 -5.75
C ILE A 56 7.18 -13.71 -5.77
N CYS A 57 5.86 -13.53 -5.80
CA CYS A 57 4.90 -14.63 -5.89
C CYS A 57 5.17 -15.50 -7.13
N ARG A 58 5.43 -14.91 -8.30
CA ARG A 58 5.77 -15.67 -9.51
C ARG A 58 7.04 -16.50 -9.33
N ARG A 59 8.05 -15.96 -8.65
CA ARG A 59 9.30 -16.70 -8.34
C ARG A 59 9.04 -17.85 -7.38
N GLU A 60 8.29 -17.62 -6.30
CA GLU A 60 7.96 -18.66 -5.31
C GLU A 60 7.11 -19.78 -5.92
N ALA A 61 6.15 -19.43 -6.80
CA ALA A 61 5.34 -20.41 -7.53
C ALA A 61 6.22 -21.31 -8.41
N SER A 62 7.17 -20.72 -9.15
CA SER A 62 8.09 -21.50 -10.00
C SER A 62 9.05 -22.40 -9.20
N ALA A 63 9.31 -22.04 -7.93
CA ALA A 63 10.18 -22.79 -7.03
C ALA A 63 9.43 -23.81 -6.15
N GLY A 64 8.10 -23.94 -6.30
CA GLY A 64 7.28 -24.83 -5.47
C GLY A 64 7.19 -24.42 -4.00
N GLN A 65 7.41 -23.13 -3.68
CA GLN A 65 7.41 -22.61 -2.30
C GLN A 65 6.02 -22.12 -1.86
N ALA A 66 5.86 -21.96 -0.55
CA ALA A 66 4.60 -21.51 0.06
C ALA A 66 4.31 -20.02 -0.26
N LEU A 67 3.30 -19.79 -1.11
CA LEU A 67 2.88 -18.47 -1.60
C LEU A 67 1.97 -17.70 -0.64
N ALA A 68 1.39 -18.36 0.36
CA ALA A 68 0.30 -17.78 1.15
C ALA A 68 0.71 -16.48 1.87
N ALA A 69 1.94 -16.43 2.39
CA ALA A 69 2.43 -15.26 3.14
C ALA A 69 2.77 -14.06 2.23
N THR A 70 3.35 -14.32 1.05
CA THR A 70 3.70 -13.27 0.09
C THR A 70 2.48 -12.75 -0.66
N ALA A 71 1.53 -13.63 -0.99
CA ALA A 71 0.26 -13.26 -1.59
C ALA A 71 -0.56 -12.37 -0.64
N THR A 72 -0.70 -12.76 0.63
CA THR A 72 -1.43 -11.94 1.63
C THR A 72 -0.75 -10.59 1.86
N ALA A 73 0.59 -10.55 1.95
CA ALA A 73 1.34 -9.30 2.04
C ALA A 73 1.13 -8.42 0.79
N THR A 74 1.11 -9.00 -0.41
CA THR A 74 0.88 -8.26 -1.66
C THR A 74 -0.53 -7.67 -1.70
N LEU A 75 -1.54 -8.42 -1.25
CA LEU A 75 -2.91 -7.92 -1.12
C LEU A 75 -3.00 -6.79 -0.08
N GLY A 76 -2.34 -6.93 1.07
CA GLY A 76 -2.26 -5.87 2.07
C GLY A 76 -1.60 -4.60 1.54
N ALA A 77 -0.50 -4.75 0.79
CA ALA A 77 0.18 -3.64 0.13
C ALA A 77 -0.71 -2.94 -0.91
N ALA A 78 -1.70 -3.61 -1.50
CA ALA A 78 -2.61 -3.01 -2.49
C ALA A 78 -3.70 -2.11 -1.87
N VAL A 79 -3.97 -2.24 -0.57
CA VAL A 79 -5.08 -1.55 0.10
C VAL A 79 -5.05 -0.02 -0.10
N PRO A 80 -3.92 0.69 0.06
CA PRO A 80 -3.89 2.14 -0.14
C PRO A 80 -4.23 2.57 -1.58
N ALA A 81 -3.73 1.84 -2.58
CA ALA A 81 -4.03 2.12 -3.99
C ALA A 81 -5.51 1.86 -4.32
N LEU A 82 -6.08 0.76 -3.81
CA LEU A 82 -7.50 0.44 -3.99
C LEU A 82 -8.40 1.46 -3.30
N TRP A 83 -8.05 1.88 -2.08
CA TRP A 83 -8.77 2.93 -1.36
C TRP A 83 -8.78 4.24 -2.15
N PHE A 84 -7.63 4.64 -2.69
CA PHE A 84 -7.53 5.87 -3.50
C PHE A 84 -8.36 5.77 -4.78
N LEU A 85 -8.29 4.64 -5.50
CA LEU A 85 -9.14 4.40 -6.67
C LEU A 85 -10.63 4.48 -6.32
N ALA A 86 -11.06 3.89 -5.19
CA ALA A 86 -12.44 3.97 -4.74
C ALA A 86 -12.87 5.42 -4.46
N GLN A 87 -12.01 6.25 -3.87
CA GLN A 87 -12.29 7.67 -3.65
C GLN A 87 -12.43 8.44 -4.98
N VAL A 88 -11.55 8.17 -5.94
CA VAL A 88 -11.59 8.82 -7.27
C VAL A 88 -12.83 8.40 -8.06
N LEU A 89 -13.29 7.16 -7.93
CA LEU A 89 -14.47 6.66 -8.63
C LEU A 89 -15.79 7.04 -7.95
N ALA A 90 -15.77 7.30 -6.65
CA ALA A 90 -16.96 7.68 -5.88
C ALA A 90 -17.19 9.19 -5.80
N GLY A 91 -16.19 10.00 -6.16
CA GLY A 91 -16.26 11.46 -6.27
C GLY A 91 -16.63 11.91 -7.67
#